data_AF-A0A3P9HGX1-F1
#
_entry.id   AF-A0A3P9HGX1-F1
#
_cell.length_a   1.000
_cell.length_b   1.000
_cell.length_c   1.000
_cell.angle_alpha   90.00
_cell.angle_beta   90.00
_cell.angle_gamma   90.00
#
_symmetry.space_group_name_H-M   'P 1'
#
loop_
_entity.id
_entity.type
_entity.pdbx_description
1 polymer ?
#
loop_
_entity_poly.entity_id
_entity_poly.type
_entity_poly.pdbx_seq_one_letter_code
_entity_poly.pdbx_strand_id
1 'polypeptide(L)'
;MPRFTVHIRDEWLAVPCRETSRTVGWLGQEALKRYIKNKPDNGGITSVKETRFIVRRCQGLGLLDVDDAIEDVLEDNDFVELAIDGDTMSPDFIPCAPGFISLDGNSLTSTDLVNLGRGLYKIKLTPEAERKVVQSRELLDTIVKENKGNKITF
;
A
#
# COMPACT_ATOMS: atom_id res chain seq x y z
N MET A 1 -13.09 -20.16 2.98
CA MET A 1 -11.83 -20.72 2.45
C MET A 1 -10.99 -19.54 2.04
N PRO A 2 -9.86 -19.29 2.72
CA PRO A 2 -9.02 -18.14 2.45
C PRO A 2 -8.61 -18.07 0.98
N ARG A 3 -8.58 -16.86 0.43
CA ARG A 3 -8.08 -16.60 -0.92
C ARG A 3 -7.19 -15.37 -0.90
N PHE A 4 -6.19 -15.37 -1.76
CA PHE A 4 -5.27 -14.25 -1.92
C PHE A 4 -5.21 -13.85 -3.39
N THR A 5 -5.04 -12.56 -3.64
CA THR A 5 -4.89 -12.06 -5.01
C THR A 5 -3.43 -11.73 -5.24
N VAL A 6 -2.78 -12.46 -6.15
CA VAL A 6 -1.35 -12.30 -6.44
C VAL A 6 -1.19 -11.60 -7.78
N HIS A 7 -0.52 -10.45 -7.77
CA HIS A 7 -0.10 -9.74 -8.96
C HIS A 7 1.19 -10.35 -9.51
N ILE A 8 1.20 -10.71 -10.78
CA ILE A 8 2.40 -11.14 -11.51
C ILE A 8 2.42 -10.41 -12.84
N ARG A 9 3.38 -9.49 -13.01
CA ARG A 9 3.57 -8.64 -14.20
C ARG A 9 2.33 -7.82 -14.58
N ASP A 10 1.49 -8.37 -15.44
CA ASP A 10 0.32 -7.76 -16.08
C ASP A 10 -1.01 -8.40 -15.63
N GLU A 11 -0.95 -9.36 -14.71
CA GLU A 11 -2.10 -10.20 -14.35
C GLU A 11 -2.35 -10.28 -12.84
N TRP A 12 -3.63 -10.41 -12.49
CA TRP A 12 -4.07 -10.67 -11.12
C TRP A 12 -4.64 -12.08 -11.00
N LEU A 13 -4.02 -12.91 -10.17
CA LEU A 13 -4.37 -14.32 -10.01
C LEU A 13 -4.99 -14.55 -8.64
N ALA A 14 -6.24 -15.04 -8.64
CA ALA A 14 -6.86 -15.51 -7.42
C ALA A 14 -6.29 -16.90 -7.04
N VAL A 15 -5.64 -16.98 -5.88
CA VAL A 15 -5.06 -18.21 -5.34
C VAL A 15 -5.86 -18.66 -4.11
N PRO A 16 -6.69 -19.72 -4.23
CA PRO A 16 -7.36 -20.29 -3.09
C PRO A 16 -6.35 -21.03 -2.19
N CYS A 17 -6.41 -20.76 -0.90
CA CYS A 17 -5.58 -21.38 0.12
C CYS A 17 -6.47 -22.14 1.12
N ARG A 18 -6.32 -23.46 1.17
CA ARG A 18 -7.10 -24.30 2.11
C ARG A 18 -6.48 -24.38 3.50
N GLU A 19 -5.16 -24.22 3.57
CA GLU A 19 -4.34 -24.37 4.76
C GLU A 19 -3.47 -23.13 4.90
N THR A 20 -3.82 -22.23 5.82
CA THR A 20 -3.10 -20.96 6.03
C THR A 20 -1.79 -21.13 6.80
N SER A 21 -1.53 -22.33 7.32
CA SER A 21 -0.23 -22.74 7.85
C SER A 21 0.84 -22.95 6.76
N ARG A 22 0.48 -22.80 5.47
CA ARG A 22 1.44 -22.80 4.36
C ARG A 22 2.22 -21.51 4.33
N THR A 23 3.39 -21.55 3.70
CA THR A 23 4.28 -20.39 3.67
C THR A 23 3.97 -19.42 2.53
N VAL A 24 4.46 -18.19 2.65
CA VAL A 24 4.45 -17.19 1.56
C VAL A 24 5.14 -17.73 0.31
N GLY A 25 6.24 -18.48 0.46
CA GLY A 25 6.91 -19.14 -0.66
C GLY A 25 6.01 -20.11 -1.42
N TRP A 26 5.17 -20.87 -0.70
CA TRP A 26 4.15 -21.73 -1.33
C TRP A 26 3.12 -20.92 -2.13
N LEU A 27 2.62 -19.82 -1.56
CA LEU A 27 1.66 -18.94 -2.23
C LEU A 27 2.23 -18.43 -3.56
N GLY A 28 3.49 -17.98 -3.54
CA GLY A 28 4.16 -17.49 -4.75
C GLY A 28 4.34 -18.56 -5.82
N GLN A 29 4.75 -19.77 -5.44
CA GLN A 29 4.86 -20.89 -6.38
C GLN A 29 3.51 -21.29 -6.99
N GLU A 30 2.44 -21.30 -6.21
CA GLU A 30 1.09 -21.61 -6.69
C GLU A 30 0.51 -20.54 -7.62
N ALA A 31 0.83 -19.27 -7.36
CA ALA A 31 0.51 -18.17 -8.27
C ALA A 31 1.27 -18.31 -9.59
N LEU A 32 2.57 -18.59 -9.53
CA LEU A 32 3.43 -18.76 -10.70
C LEU A 32 2.97 -19.92 -11.60
N LYS A 33 2.60 -21.07 -11.02
CA LYS A 33 2.02 -22.20 -11.75
C LYS A 33 0.76 -21.80 -12.53
N ARG A 34 -0.11 -20.99 -11.91
CA ARG A 34 -1.34 -20.50 -12.54
C ARG A 34 -1.03 -19.49 -13.64
N TYR A 35 -0.09 -18.59 -13.42
CA TYR A 35 0.35 -17.62 -14.43
C TYR A 35 0.83 -18.33 -15.69
N ILE A 36 1.82 -19.21 -15.54
CA ILE A 36 2.41 -19.99 -16.64
C ILE A 36 1.35 -20.76 -17.41
N LYS A 37 0.46 -21.49 -16.71
CA LYS A 37 -0.56 -22.32 -17.33
C LYS A 37 -1.53 -21.54 -18.23
N ASN A 38 -1.76 -20.25 -17.93
CA ASN A 38 -2.75 -19.44 -18.64
C ASN A 38 -2.13 -18.53 -19.72
N LYS A 39 -0.80 -18.53 -19.90
CA LYS A 39 -0.12 -17.74 -20.93
C LYS A 39 0.34 -18.62 -22.11
N PRO A 40 0.21 -18.15 -23.36
CA PRO A 40 0.50 -18.94 -24.57
C PRO A 40 1.98 -19.35 -24.72
N ASP A 41 2.91 -18.67 -24.06
CA ASP A 41 4.36 -18.94 -24.06
C ASP A 41 4.91 -19.19 -22.64
N ASN A 42 4.05 -19.66 -21.72
CA ASN A 42 4.34 -19.71 -20.28
C ASN A 42 4.67 -18.33 -19.67
N GLY A 43 4.35 -17.24 -20.37
CA GLY A 43 4.78 -15.90 -20.02
C GLY A 43 6.30 -15.77 -20.06
N GLY A 44 7.01 -16.45 -20.96
CA GLY A 44 8.48 -16.40 -21.02
C GLY A 44 9.19 -17.01 -19.81
N ILE A 45 8.49 -17.80 -18.98
CA ILE A 45 9.07 -18.49 -17.82
C ILE A 45 9.28 -19.96 -18.15
N THR A 46 10.53 -20.42 -18.07
CA THR A 46 10.94 -21.79 -18.41
C THR A 46 10.64 -22.81 -17.30
N SER A 47 10.82 -22.45 -16.03
CA SER A 47 10.67 -23.38 -14.91
C SER A 47 10.28 -22.69 -13.61
N VAL A 48 9.12 -23.07 -13.06
CA VAL A 48 8.63 -22.60 -11.74
C VAL A 48 9.66 -22.77 -10.62
N LYS A 49 10.43 -23.87 -10.65
CA LYS A 49 11.40 -24.20 -9.59
C LYS A 49 12.66 -23.34 -9.63
N GLU A 50 13.03 -22.86 -10.82
CA GLU A 50 14.25 -22.08 -11.03
C GLU A 50 13.96 -20.58 -10.98
N THR A 51 12.69 -20.19 -11.16
CA THR A 51 12.25 -18.81 -11.01
C THR A 51 12.40 -18.35 -9.57
N ARG A 52 13.33 -17.41 -9.36
CA ARG A 52 13.44 -16.67 -8.11
C ARG A 52 12.46 -15.51 -8.12
N PHE A 53 11.87 -15.25 -6.97
CA PHE A 53 10.94 -14.15 -6.79
C PHE A 53 10.99 -13.65 -5.36
N ILE A 54 10.44 -12.46 -5.17
CA ILE A 54 10.16 -11.88 -3.86
C ILE A 54 8.68 -11.51 -3.79
N VAL A 55 8.10 -11.57 -2.59
CA VAL A 55 6.68 -11.28 -2.36
C VAL A 55 6.55 -10.03 -1.49
N ARG A 56 5.69 -9.10 -1.89
CA ARG A 56 5.40 -7.88 -1.12
C ARG A 56 3.90 -7.73 -0.93
N ARG A 57 3.49 -7.17 0.21
CA ARG A 57 2.11 -6.68 0.37
C ARG A 57 1.90 -5.49 -0.55
N CYS A 58 0.78 -5.44 -1.24
CA CYS A 58 0.41 -4.25 -2.02
C CYS A 58 0.13 -3.07 -1.07
N GLN A 59 -0.45 -3.35 0.09
CA GLN A 59 -0.68 -2.37 1.15
C GLN A 59 0.58 -2.23 2.02
N GLY A 60 1.10 -1.01 2.15
CA GLY A 60 2.28 -0.70 2.98
C GLY A 60 3.63 -1.17 2.42
N LEU A 61 3.65 -1.90 1.30
CA LEU A 61 4.85 -2.36 0.58
C LEU A 61 5.81 -3.23 1.43
N GLY A 62 5.30 -3.84 2.49
CA GLY A 62 6.07 -4.74 3.34
C GLY A 62 6.56 -5.96 2.55
N LEU A 63 7.88 -6.18 2.53
CA LEU A 63 8.46 -7.43 2.05
C LEU A 63 8.06 -8.55 3.00
N LEU A 64 7.59 -9.66 2.44
CA LEU A 64 7.23 -10.86 3.18
C LEU A 64 8.37 -11.87 3.08
N ASP A 65 8.73 -12.48 4.21
CA ASP A 65 9.68 -13.59 4.18
C ASP A 65 9.00 -14.81 3.55
N VAL A 66 9.74 -15.59 2.77
CA VAL A 66 9.21 -16.76 2.07
C VAL A 66 8.91 -17.91 3.03
N ASP A 67 9.52 -17.90 4.22
CA ASP A 67 9.35 -18.91 5.26
C ASP A 67 8.24 -18.55 6.26
N ASP A 68 7.72 -17.32 6.23
CA ASP A 68 6.59 -16.90 7.07
C ASP A 68 5.33 -17.70 6.71
N ALA A 69 4.57 -18.11 7.73
CA ALA A 69 3.26 -18.70 7.54
C ALA A 69 2.26 -17.63 7.09
N ILE A 70 1.40 -17.97 6.12
CA ILE A 70 0.44 -17.04 5.53
C ILE A 70 -0.47 -16.43 6.60
N GLU A 71 -0.92 -17.22 7.58
CA GLU A 71 -1.77 -16.72 8.68
C GLU A 71 -1.11 -15.69 9.60
N ASP A 72 0.22 -15.65 9.65
CA ASP A 72 0.95 -14.69 10.49
C ASP A 72 1.12 -13.33 9.81
N VAL A 73 1.08 -13.30 8.46
CA VAL A 73 1.46 -12.11 7.68
C VAL A 73 0.42 -11.60 6.69
N LEU A 74 -0.63 -12.37 6.40
CA LEU A 74 -1.68 -12.02 5.44
C LEU A 74 -3.09 -12.30 5.96
N GLU A 75 -4.03 -11.44 5.59
CA GLU A 75 -5.46 -11.60 5.88
C GLU A 75 -6.24 -12.15 4.67
N ASP A 76 -7.43 -12.73 4.91
CA ASP A 76 -8.27 -13.24 3.81
C ASP A 76 -8.65 -12.12 2.82
N ASN A 77 -8.45 -12.38 1.53
CA ASN A 77 -8.59 -11.45 0.41
C ASN A 77 -7.49 -10.38 0.31
N ASP A 78 -6.34 -10.55 0.98
CA ASP A 78 -5.19 -9.67 0.79
C ASP A 78 -4.64 -9.72 -0.65
N PHE A 79 -4.04 -8.59 -1.03
CA PHE A 79 -3.38 -8.38 -2.31
C PHE A 79 -1.86 -8.36 -2.10
N VAL A 80 -1.16 -9.19 -2.85
CA VAL A 80 0.31 -9.27 -2.83
C VAL A 80 0.87 -9.20 -4.24
N GLU A 81 2.09 -8.70 -4.35
CA GLU A 81 2.86 -8.71 -5.57
C GLU A 81 3.95 -9.75 -5.50
N LEU A 82 4.08 -10.55 -6.56
CA LEU A 82 5.22 -11.41 -6.79
C LEU A 82 6.08 -10.82 -7.90
N ALA A 83 7.26 -10.36 -7.49
CA ALA A 83 8.26 -9.80 -8.37
C ALA A 83 9.29 -10.86 -8.72
N ILE A 84 9.41 -11.20 -10.00
CA ILE A 84 10.36 -12.20 -10.51
C ILE A 84 11.74 -11.56 -10.68
N ASP A 85 12.78 -12.28 -10.29
CA ASP A 85 14.17 -11.85 -10.48
C ASP A 85 14.51 -11.72 -11.97
N GLY A 86 15.11 -10.59 -12.36
CA GLY A 86 15.42 -10.28 -13.75
C GLY A 86 14.30 -9.61 -14.56
N ASP A 87 13.07 -9.55 -14.03
CA ASP A 87 12.02 -8.73 -14.63
C ASP A 87 12.21 -7.27 -14.22
N THR A 88 11.99 -6.36 -15.17
CA THR A 88 11.72 -4.96 -14.83
C THR A 88 10.38 -4.94 -14.10
N MET A 89 10.38 -4.52 -12.83
CA MET A 89 9.14 -4.28 -12.08
C MET A 89 8.19 -3.48 -12.98
N SER A 90 6.94 -3.95 -13.09
CA SER A 90 5.95 -3.28 -13.93
C SER A 90 5.96 -1.78 -13.60
N PRO A 91 6.00 -0.86 -14.58
CA PRO A 91 5.79 0.54 -14.28
C PRO A 91 4.39 0.81 -13.72
N ASP A 92 3.45 -0.15 -13.87
CA ASP A 92 2.15 -0.18 -13.19
C ASP A 92 2.23 -0.69 -11.74
N PHE A 93 3.42 -1.11 -11.29
CA PHE A 93 3.91 -0.86 -9.94
C PHE A 93 4.26 0.63 -9.76
N ILE A 94 3.47 1.52 -10.37
CA ILE A 94 3.02 2.71 -9.68
C ILE A 94 2.53 2.13 -8.38
N PRO A 95 3.12 2.52 -7.24
CA PRO A 95 2.79 1.80 -6.05
C PRO A 95 1.26 1.90 -5.88
N CYS A 96 0.76 1.18 -4.92
CA CYS A 96 -0.01 1.89 -3.92
C CYS A 96 0.82 3.13 -3.44
N ALA A 97 1.19 4.09 -4.33
CA ALA A 97 1.56 5.47 -4.08
C ALA A 97 0.22 5.90 -3.56
N PRO A 98 0.09 5.84 -2.23
CA PRO A 98 -1.22 5.88 -1.65
C PRO A 98 -1.75 7.22 -2.15
N GLY A 99 -2.83 7.17 -2.94
CA GLY A 99 -3.27 8.33 -3.72
C GLY A 99 -3.28 9.53 -2.79
N PHE A 100 -2.80 10.69 -3.23
CA PHE A 100 -2.83 11.81 -2.32
C PHE A 100 -4.28 12.20 -2.11
N ILE A 101 -4.77 12.06 -0.89
CA ILE A 101 -6.02 12.66 -0.50
C ILE A 101 -5.73 14.06 0.00
N SER A 102 -6.42 15.03 -0.59
CA SER A 102 -6.30 16.44 -0.23
C SER A 102 -7.24 16.74 0.93
N LEU A 103 -6.70 17.22 2.04
CA LEU A 103 -7.46 17.70 3.17
C LEU A 103 -7.76 19.20 3.03
N ASP A 104 -9.04 19.51 2.93
CA ASP A 104 -9.59 20.88 2.86
C ASP A 104 -10.53 21.22 4.02
N GLY A 105 -10.83 20.23 4.88
CA GLY A 105 -11.75 20.33 6.01
C GLY A 105 -13.22 20.05 5.68
N ASN A 106 -13.58 19.77 4.42
CA ASN A 106 -14.98 19.63 3.98
C ASN A 106 -15.26 18.39 3.13
N SER A 107 -14.26 17.86 2.42
CA SER A 107 -14.49 16.92 1.30
C SER A 107 -14.20 15.45 1.61
N LEU A 108 -13.93 15.08 2.87
CA LEU A 108 -13.66 13.69 3.26
C LEU A 108 -14.94 12.88 3.49
N THR A 109 -15.05 11.71 2.87
CA THR A 109 -16.11 10.74 3.16
C THR A 109 -15.69 9.73 4.24
N SER A 110 -16.65 9.01 4.82
CA SER A 110 -16.35 7.92 5.76
C SER A 110 -15.53 6.78 5.12
N THR A 111 -15.76 6.51 3.83
CA THR A 111 -14.98 5.54 3.06
C THR A 111 -13.51 5.97 2.95
N ASP A 112 -13.27 7.25 2.72
CA ASP A 112 -11.91 7.80 2.64
C ASP A 112 -11.16 7.66 3.97
N LEU A 113 -11.86 7.84 5.09
CA LEU A 113 -11.29 7.65 6.44
C LEU A 113 -10.90 6.19 6.71
N VAL A 114 -11.75 5.23 6.31
CA VAL A 114 -11.42 3.80 6.42
C VAL A 114 -10.20 3.45 5.57
N ASN A 115 -10.13 3.98 4.35
CA ASN A 115 -9.00 3.75 3.45
C ASN A 115 -7.70 4.41 3.96
N LEU A 116 -7.80 5.58 4.60
CA LEU A 116 -6.68 6.20 5.32
C LEU A 116 -6.19 5.33 6.48
N GLY A 117 -7.08 4.76 7.28
CA GLY A 117 -6.72 3.83 8.36
C GLY A 117 -6.05 2.54 7.86
N ARG A 118 -6.35 2.14 6.62
CA ARG A 118 -5.69 1.03 5.90
C ARG A 118 -4.39 1.46 5.22
N GLY A 119 -3.96 2.72 5.31
CA GLY A 119 -2.71 3.17 4.68
C GLY A 119 -2.77 3.20 3.14
N LEU A 120 -3.96 3.30 2.57
CA LEU A 120 -4.17 3.38 1.11
C LEU A 120 -4.02 4.80 0.54
N TYR A 121 -3.97 5.83 1.40
CA TYR A 121 -3.76 7.23 0.99
C TYR A 121 -2.65 7.94 1.77
N LYS A 122 -1.89 8.81 1.08
CA LYS A 122 -1.00 9.81 1.71
C LYS A 122 -1.80 11.10 1.88
N ILE A 123 -1.59 11.78 2.99
CA ILE A 123 -2.28 13.02 3.30
C ILE A 123 -1.49 14.19 2.71
N LYS A 124 -2.17 15.09 2.01
CA LYS A 124 -1.67 16.44 1.69
C LYS A 124 -2.73 17.48 2.04
N LEU A 125 -2.33 18.69 2.38
CA LEU A 125 -3.27 19.79 2.53
C LEU A 125 -3.59 20.39 1.16
N THR A 126 -4.78 20.97 1.01
CA THR A 126 -5.03 21.86 -0.12
C THR A 126 -4.28 23.18 0.08
N PRO A 127 -3.85 23.86 -1.00
CA PRO A 127 -3.24 25.19 -0.89
C PRO A 127 -4.10 26.18 -0.11
N GLU A 128 -5.43 26.07 -0.22
CA GLU A 128 -6.40 26.87 0.52
C GLU A 128 -6.32 26.59 2.02
N ALA A 129 -6.25 25.33 2.43
CA ALA A 129 -6.11 24.93 3.82
C ALA A 129 -4.76 25.39 4.40
N GLU A 130 -3.67 25.26 3.64
CA GLU A 130 -2.36 25.76 4.04
C GLU A 130 -2.38 27.27 4.29
N ARG A 131 -2.94 28.06 3.37
CA ARG A 131 -3.07 29.52 3.53
C ARG A 131 -3.86 29.89 4.78
N LYS A 132 -4.97 29.18 5.07
CA LYS A 132 -5.78 29.43 6.28
C LYS A 132 -5.02 29.13 7.56
N VAL A 133 -4.23 28.07 7.59
CA VAL A 133 -3.40 27.72 8.75
C VAL A 133 -2.35 28.80 9.00
N VAL A 134 -1.68 29.27 7.94
CA VAL A 134 -0.68 30.35 8.04
C VAL A 134 -1.31 31.63 8.56
N GLN A 135 -2.42 32.09 7.97
CA GLN A 135 -3.12 33.30 8.42
C GLN A 135 -3.59 33.21 9.87
N SER A 136 -4.11 32.05 10.28
CA SER A 136 -4.53 31.82 11.66
C SER A 136 -3.34 31.90 12.62
N ARG A 137 -2.17 31.38 12.21
CA ARG A 137 -0.95 31.45 13.01
C ARG A 137 -0.45 32.89 13.17
N GLU A 138 -0.47 33.68 12.10
CA GLU A 138 -0.07 35.09 12.12
C GLU A 138 -0.97 35.94 13.04
N LEU A 139 -2.29 35.70 13.01
CA LEU A 139 -3.23 36.34 13.93
C LEU A 139 -2.92 36.00 15.39
N LEU A 140 -2.68 34.72 15.69
CA LEU A 140 -2.32 34.30 17.05
C LEU A 140 -1.01 34.93 17.52
N ASP A 141 0.02 34.95 16.65
CA ASP A 141 1.30 35.58 16.97
C ASP A 141 1.17 37.08 17.23
N THR A 142 0.27 37.76 16.51
CA THR A 142 -0.07 39.18 16.73
C THR A 142 -0.73 39.39 18.09
N ILE A 143 -1.76 38.60 18.42
CA ILE A 143 -2.46 38.65 19.71
C ILE A 143 -1.49 38.38 20.88
N VAL A 144 -0.59 37.40 20.72
CA VAL A 144 0.42 37.09 21.76
C VAL A 144 1.41 38.22 21.93
N LYS A 145 1.86 38.87 20.85
CA LYS A 145 2.75 40.04 20.92
C LYS A 145 2.09 41.22 21.62
N GLU A 146 0.85 41.53 21.26
CA GLU A 146 0.07 42.62 21.87
C GLU A 146 -0.18 42.36 23.35
N ASN A 147 -0.53 41.13 23.74
CA ASN A 147 -0.74 40.79 25.15
C ASN A 147 0.55 40.69 25.99
N LYS A 148 1.70 40.37 25.39
CA LYS A 148 3.01 40.45 26.07
C LYS A 148 3.48 41.90 26.27
N GLY A 149 2.96 42.85 25.49
CA GLY A 149 3.16 44.29 25.67
C GLY A 149 2.41 44.87 26.88
N ASN A 150 1.33 44.23 27.32
CA ASN A 150 0.55 44.60 28.50
C ASN A 150 1.10 44.02 29.81
N LYS A 151 2.43 43.95 29.97
CA LYS A 151 3.00 43.83 31.32
C LYS A 151 2.75 45.15 32.04
N ILE A 152 1.67 45.18 32.80
CA ILE A 152 1.35 46.20 33.80
C ILE A 152 2.61 46.39 34.67
N THR A 153 3.32 47.48 34.45
CA THR A 153 4.33 48.00 35.39
C THR A 153 3.59 48.51 36.61
N PHE A 154 3.75 47.82 37.73
CA PHE A 154 3.41 48.31 39.07
C PHE A 154 4.48 49.28 39.55
#